data_AF-A0A8T5HRF0-F1
#
_entry.id   AF-A0A8T5HRF0-F1
#
_cell.length_a   1.000
_cell.length_b   1.000
_cell.length_c   1.000
_cell.angle_alpha   90.00
_cell.angle_beta   90.00
_cell.angle_gamma   90.00
#
_symmetry.space_group_name_H-M   'P 1'
#
loop_
_entity.id
_entity.type
_entity.pdbx_description
1 polymer ?
#
loop_
_entity_poly.entity_id
_entity_poly.type
_entity_poly.pdbx_seq_one_letter_code
_entity_poly.pdbx_strand_id
1 'polypeptide(L)'
;MQKENETPKIALLAMGLVFAIFSPLCAGNSEITRIFGVPIVAFGIAGYSFMILSTLASTIGPKPTTSKTIYSTLVTGGFFFTIFLIYRSIENAFLCPLCMGVLMINIVLFVMLIWPLPTTQKQANKSATPS
;
A
#
# COMPACT_ATOMS: atom_id res chain seq x y z
N MET A 1 9.77 20.71 -13.82
CA MET A 1 8.85 20.15 -12.80
C MET A 1 8.35 18.81 -13.34
N GLN A 2 9.05 17.71 -13.03
CA GLN A 2 8.62 16.38 -13.45
C GLN A 2 7.44 15.98 -12.59
N LYS A 3 6.23 16.02 -13.17
CA LYS A 3 5.04 15.39 -12.63
C LYS A 3 5.27 13.88 -12.76
N GLU A 4 5.99 13.31 -11.78
CA GLU A 4 6.21 11.87 -11.68
C GLU A 4 4.83 11.21 -11.75
N ASN A 5 4.64 10.26 -12.67
CA ASN A 5 3.35 9.62 -12.90
C ASN A 5 3.06 8.68 -11.70
N GLU A 6 2.68 9.26 -10.57
CA GLU A 6 2.28 8.57 -9.34
C GLU A 6 0.80 8.17 -9.35
N THR A 7 0.07 8.59 -10.39
CA THR A 7 -1.31 8.21 -10.67
C THR A 7 -1.57 6.70 -10.57
N PRO A 8 -0.76 5.79 -11.14
CA PRO A 8 -0.94 4.35 -10.95
C PRO A 8 -0.78 3.89 -9.50
N LYS A 9 0.13 4.47 -8.71
CA LYS A 9 0.32 4.13 -7.29
C LYS A 9 -0.87 4.59 -6.46
N ILE A 10 -1.32 5.83 -6.66
CA ILE A 10 -2.47 6.39 -5.96
C ILE A 10 -3.75 5.60 -6.29
N ALA A 11 -3.94 5.20 -7.54
CA ALA A 11 -5.07 4.36 -7.94
C ALA A 11 -5.04 2.98 -7.25
N LEU A 12 -3.85 2.35 -7.15
CA LEU A 12 -3.68 1.07 -6.46
C LEU A 12 -3.97 1.19 -4.95
N LEU A 13 -3.48 2.25 -4.31
CA LEU A 13 -3.74 2.54 -2.91
C LEU A 13 -5.23 2.84 -2.65
N ALA A 14 -5.89 3.57 -3.55
CA ALA A 14 -7.32 3.85 -3.47
C ALA A 14 -8.16 2.57 -3.59
N MET A 15 -7.77 1.65 -4.49
CA MET A 15 -8.40 0.32 -4.57
C MET A 15 -8.20 -0.47 -3.27
N GLY A 16 -7.01 -0.41 -2.67
CA GLY A 16 -6.73 -1.04 -1.38
C GLY A 16 -7.59 -0.49 -0.25
N LEU A 17 -7.79 0.84 -0.23
CA LEU A 17 -8.67 1.52 0.71
C LEU A 17 -10.12 1.07 0.54
N VAL A 18 -10.63 1.01 -0.70
CA VAL A 18 -11.99 0.53 -0.99
C VAL A 18 -12.17 -0.90 -0.50
N PHE A 19 -11.23 -1.80 -0.80
CA PHE A 19 -11.32 -3.17 -0.29
C PHE A 19 -11.29 -3.23 1.24
N ALA A 20 -10.45 -2.42 1.90
CA ALA A 20 -10.41 -2.34 3.36
C ALA A 20 -11.75 -1.87 3.97
N ILE A 21 -12.42 -0.90 3.34
CA ILE A 21 -13.73 -0.39 3.78
C ILE A 21 -14.83 -1.45 3.64
N PHE A 22 -14.84 -2.20 2.53
CA PHE A 22 -15.88 -3.20 2.26
C PHE A 22 -15.59 -4.58 2.85
N SER A 23 -14.37 -4.84 3.34
CA SER A 23 -13.98 -6.07 4.02
C SER A 23 -14.92 -6.53 5.15
N PRO A 24 -15.54 -5.65 5.97
CA PRO A 24 -16.49 -6.05 7.00
C PRO A 24 -17.73 -6.77 6.47
N LEU A 25 -18.17 -6.46 5.24
CA LEU A 25 -19.33 -7.11 4.62
C LEU A 25 -19.14 -8.61 4.44
N CYS A 26 -17.88 -9.03 4.34
CA CYS A 26 -17.47 -10.37 4.01
C CYS A 26 -16.88 -11.10 5.23
N ALA A 27 -16.18 -10.38 6.12
CA ALA A 27 -15.61 -10.92 7.35
C ALA A 27 -16.65 -11.18 8.46
N GLY A 28 -17.84 -10.57 8.36
CA GLY A 28 -18.84 -10.59 9.42
C GLY A 28 -18.34 -9.86 10.67
N ASN A 29 -19.20 -9.71 11.68
CA ASN A 29 -18.85 -9.02 12.94
C ASN A 29 -18.12 -9.97 13.93
N SER A 30 -17.33 -10.91 13.41
CA SER A 30 -16.68 -11.97 14.19
C SER A 30 -15.58 -11.38 15.08
N GLU A 31 -15.43 -11.85 16.32
CA GLU A 31 -14.37 -11.36 17.23
C GLU A 31 -12.95 -11.52 16.66
N ILE A 32 -12.79 -12.44 15.71
CA ILE A 32 -11.57 -12.71 14.96
C ILE A 32 -11.12 -11.49 14.14
N THR A 33 -12.03 -10.57 13.82
CA THR A 33 -11.74 -9.34 13.07
C THR A 33 -11.32 -8.16 13.96
N ARG A 34 -10.98 -8.40 15.24
CA ARG A 34 -10.47 -7.38 16.17
C ARG A 34 -9.08 -7.74 16.70
N ILE A 35 -8.20 -6.74 16.76
CA ILE A 35 -6.87 -6.83 17.36
C ILE A 35 -6.78 -5.72 18.42
N PHE A 36 -6.46 -6.08 19.67
CA PHE A 36 -6.49 -5.15 20.82
C PHE A 36 -7.82 -4.39 20.98
N GLY A 37 -8.95 -5.04 20.69
CA GLY A 37 -10.28 -4.42 20.74
C GLY A 37 -10.61 -3.49 19.57
N VAL A 38 -9.64 -3.24 18.68
CA VAL A 38 -9.81 -2.40 17.48
C VAL A 38 -10.12 -3.27 16.26
N PRO A 39 -11.12 -2.92 15.43
CA PRO A 39 -11.39 -3.62 14.19
C PRO A 39 -10.18 -3.62 13.26
N ILE A 40 -9.82 -4.77 12.72
CA ILE A 40 -8.68 -4.95 11.78
C ILE A 40 -8.81 -4.03 10.56
N VAL A 41 -10.05 -3.79 10.12
CA VAL A 41 -10.36 -2.86 9.03
C VAL A 41 -9.97 -1.42 9.33
N ALA A 42 -9.96 -0.98 10.60
CA ALA A 42 -9.48 0.35 10.95
C ALA A 42 -7.98 0.50 10.68
N PHE A 43 -7.19 -0.56 10.91
CA PHE A 43 -5.76 -0.57 10.56
C PHE A 43 -5.55 -0.51 9.05
N GLY A 44 -6.37 -1.23 8.27
CA GLY A 44 -6.34 -1.16 6.80
C GLY A 44 -6.65 0.24 6.30
N ILE A 45 -7.75 0.85 6.77
CA ILE A 45 -8.16 2.21 6.40
C ILE A 45 -7.09 3.23 6.76
N ALA A 46 -6.58 3.18 7.98
CA ALA A 46 -5.51 4.08 8.43
C ALA A 46 -4.24 3.90 7.59
N GLY A 47 -3.80 2.66 7.39
CA GLY A 47 -2.60 2.33 6.62
C GLY A 47 -2.65 2.87 5.19
N TYR A 48 -3.72 2.57 4.44
CA TYR A 48 -3.88 3.07 3.08
C TYR A 48 -4.02 4.60 3.03
N SER A 49 -4.72 5.22 3.98
CA SER A 49 -4.85 6.67 4.07
C SER A 49 -3.50 7.35 4.30
N PHE A 50 -2.67 6.82 5.21
CA PHE A 50 -1.32 7.35 5.45
C PHE A 50 -0.38 7.12 4.26
N MET A 51 -0.50 6.00 3.53
CA MET A 51 0.26 5.77 2.31
C MET A 51 -0.09 6.81 1.24
N ILE A 52 -1.39 7.06 0.99
CA ILE A 52 -1.86 8.08 0.04
C ILE A 52 -1.34 9.47 0.45
N LEU A 53 -1.45 9.81 1.74
CA LEU A 53 -0.96 11.07 2.27
C LEU A 53 0.55 11.21 2.11
N SER A 54 1.32 10.13 2.30
CA SER A 54 2.78 10.11 2.12
C SER A 54 3.17 10.28 0.65
N THR A 55 2.42 9.70 -0.28
CA THR A 55 2.61 9.90 -1.72
C THR A 55 2.29 11.35 -2.10
N LEU A 56 1.16 11.90 -1.65
CA LEU A 56 0.80 13.32 -1.88
C LEU A 56 1.82 14.28 -1.25
N ALA A 57 2.27 14.03 -0.03
CA ALA A 57 3.27 14.84 0.65
C ALA A 57 4.63 14.81 -0.08
N SER A 58 4.96 13.72 -0.79
CA SER A 58 6.16 13.64 -1.62
C SER A 58 6.11 14.53 -2.86
N THR A 59 4.91 14.88 -3.34
CA THR A 59 4.72 15.75 -4.53
C THR A 59 4.66 17.23 -4.22
N ILE A 60 4.14 17.60 -3.03
CA ILE A 60 3.85 19.00 -2.66
C ILE A 60 4.80 19.50 -1.55
N GLY A 61 5.39 18.59 -0.76
CA GLY A 61 6.10 18.92 0.48
C GLY A 61 7.58 19.27 0.32
N PRO A 62 8.16 20.00 1.30
CA PRO A 62 9.53 20.52 1.24
C PRO A 62 10.64 19.46 1.48
N LYS A 63 10.31 18.21 1.86
CA LYS A 63 11.30 17.14 2.14
C LYS A 63 10.83 15.77 1.61
N PRO A 64 11.18 15.41 0.36
CA PRO A 64 10.74 14.15 -0.26
C PRO A 64 11.41 12.88 0.32
N THR A 65 12.51 13.03 1.07
CA THR A 65 13.22 11.89 1.69
C THR A 65 12.48 11.31 2.88
N THR A 66 11.89 12.14 3.74
CA THR A 66 11.15 11.67 4.93
C THR A 66 9.86 10.96 4.53
N SER A 67 9.12 11.51 3.56
CA SER A 67 7.87 10.90 3.07
C SER A 67 8.11 9.55 2.39
N LYS A 68 9.22 9.40 1.65
CA LYS A 68 9.60 8.14 1.03
C LYS A 68 9.93 7.06 2.06
N THR A 69 10.65 7.40 3.13
CA THR A 69 10.93 6.47 4.23
C THR A 69 9.66 6.05 4.95
N ILE A 70 8.76 6.99 5.26
CA ILE A 70 7.48 6.69 5.89
C ILE A 70 6.66 5.73 5.01
N TYR A 71 6.53 6.04 3.72
CA TYR A 71 5.84 5.18 2.76
C TYR A 71 6.44 3.77 2.72
N SER A 72 7.78 3.68 2.64
CA SER A 72 8.49 2.39 2.61
C SER A 72 8.22 1.55 3.85
N THR A 73 8.27 2.16 5.03
CA THR A 73 7.98 1.50 6.31
C THR A 73 6.52 1.05 6.37
N LEU A 74 5.59 1.88 5.91
CA LEU A 74 4.17 1.52 5.88
C LEU A 74 3.89 0.35 4.94
N VAL A 75 4.47 0.34 3.73
CA VAL A 75 4.28 -0.76 2.77
C VAL A 75 4.85 -2.06 3.31
N THR A 76 6.06 -2.01 3.86
CA THR A 76 6.72 -3.19 4.45
C THR A 76 5.93 -3.71 5.65
N GLY A 77 5.57 -2.82 6.59
CA GLY A 77 4.78 -3.19 7.77
C GLY A 77 3.40 -3.74 7.39
N GLY A 78 2.71 -3.09 6.45
CA GLY A 78 1.41 -3.51 5.94
C GLY A 78 1.47 -4.88 5.27
N PHE A 79 2.55 -5.19 4.53
CA PHE A 79 2.77 -6.49 3.92
C PHE A 79 2.87 -7.62 4.97
N PHE A 80 3.76 -7.47 5.95
CA PHE A 80 3.91 -8.47 7.03
C PHE A 80 2.65 -8.60 7.88
N PHE A 81 2.01 -7.48 8.19
CA PHE A 81 0.75 -7.47 8.92
C PHE A 81 -0.34 -8.23 8.17
N THR A 82 -0.43 -8.05 6.85
CA THR A 82 -1.43 -8.77 6.04
C THR A 82 -1.14 -10.26 5.97
N ILE A 83 0.13 -10.68 5.88
CA ILE A 83 0.50 -12.10 5.96
C ILE A 83 0.07 -12.70 7.29
N PHE A 84 0.33 -12.00 8.41
CA PHE A 84 -0.11 -12.42 9.73
C PHE A 84 -1.63 -12.59 9.82
N LEU A 85 -2.38 -11.63 9.26
CA LEU A 85 -3.85 -11.71 9.21
C LEU A 85 -4.34 -12.91 8.40
N ILE A 86 -3.72 -13.20 7.25
CA ILE A 86 -4.08 -14.35 6.42
C ILE A 86 -3.77 -15.66 7.12
N TYR A 87 -2.62 -15.76 7.78
CA TYR A 87 -2.27 -16.93 8.61
C TYR A 87 -3.35 -17.20 9.66
N ARG A 88 -3.74 -16.16 10.41
CA ARG A 88 -4.82 -16.24 11.39
C ARG A 88 -6.18 -16.56 10.74
N SER A 89 -6.43 -16.08 9.52
CA SER A 89 -7.66 -16.35 8.75
C SER A 89 -7.79 -17.84 8.38
N ILE A 90 -6.67 -18.46 7.99
CA ILE A 90 -6.61 -19.89 7.63
C ILE A 90 -6.86 -20.76 8.86
N GLU A 91 -6.24 -20.45 10.00
CA GLU A 91 -6.46 -21.19 11.26
C GLU A 91 -7.93 -21.16 11.71
N ASN A 92 -8.68 -20.12 11.33
CA ASN A 92 -10.09 -19.96 11.67
C ASN A 92 -11.05 -20.37 10.53
N ALA A 93 -10.55 -21.01 9.47
CA ALA A 93 -11.32 -21.46 8.31
C ALA A 93 -12.19 -20.37 7.63
N PHE A 94 -11.81 -19.10 7.77
CA PHE A 94 -12.56 -17.96 7.24
C PHE A 94 -11.76 -17.34 6.09
N LEU A 95 -12.21 -17.52 4.84
CA LEU A 95 -11.52 -16.99 3.66
C LEU A 95 -12.38 -15.92 2.99
N CYS A 96 -12.10 -14.66 3.28
CA CYS A 96 -12.79 -13.55 2.64
C CYS A 96 -12.08 -13.13 1.33
N PRO A 97 -12.76 -13.16 0.16
CA PRO A 97 -12.18 -12.73 -1.11
C PRO A 97 -11.67 -11.28 -1.11
N LEU A 98 -12.30 -10.38 -0.34
CA LEU A 98 -11.83 -8.99 -0.21
C LEU A 98 -10.48 -8.92 0.53
N CYS A 99 -10.27 -9.75 1.57
CA CYS A 99 -8.98 -9.83 2.26
C CYS A 99 -7.88 -10.37 1.35
N MET A 100 -8.21 -11.32 0.46
CA MET A 100 -7.27 -11.79 -0.57
C MET A 100 -6.93 -10.70 -1.58
N GLY A 101 -7.90 -9.84 -1.94
CA GLY A 101 -7.65 -8.66 -2.77
C GLY A 101 -6.70 -7.66 -2.11
N VAL A 102 -6.89 -7.39 -0.81
CA VAL A 102 -5.99 -6.56 0.00
C VAL A 102 -4.57 -7.14 0.05
N LEU A 103 -4.44 -8.46 0.21
CA LEU A 103 -3.15 -9.16 0.15
C LEU A 103 -2.46 -8.94 -1.20
N MET A 104 -3.18 -9.14 -2.30
CA MET A 104 -2.63 -8.93 -3.64
C MET A 104 -2.14 -7.50 -3.85
N ILE A 105 -2.89 -6.51 -3.40
CA ILE A 105 -2.48 -5.09 -3.47
C ILE A 105 -1.21 -4.85 -2.66
N ASN A 106 -1.14 -5.37 -1.43
CA ASN A 106 0.06 -5.23 -0.59
C ASN A 106 1.28 -5.97 -1.17
N ILE A 107 1.10 -7.13 -1.82
CA ILE A 107 2.17 -7.81 -2.57
C ILE A 107 2.67 -6.90 -3.69
N VAL A 108 1.76 -6.36 -4.52
CA VAL A 108 2.14 -5.51 -5.66
C VAL A 108 2.86 -4.25 -5.17
N LEU A 109 2.38 -3.60 -4.11
CA LEU A 109 3.04 -2.44 -3.49
C LEU A 109 4.44 -2.78 -2.97
N PHE A 110 4.61 -3.95 -2.36
CA PHE A 110 5.90 -4.42 -1.85
C PHE A 110 6.87 -4.76 -2.97
N VAL A 111 6.41 -5.41 -4.05
CA VAL A 111 7.23 -5.68 -5.23
C VAL A 111 7.65 -4.38 -5.91
N MET A 112 6.76 -3.39 -6.02
CA MET A 112 7.09 -2.05 -6.54
C MET A 112 8.11 -1.31 -5.66
N LEU A 113 8.20 -1.65 -4.38
CA LEU A 113 9.18 -1.09 -3.45
C LEU A 113 10.58 -1.68 -3.70
N ILE A 114 10.67 -3.02 -3.85
CA ILE A 114 11.93 -3.75 -4.07
C ILE A 114 12.45 -3.53 -5.49
N TRP A 115 11.55 -3.57 -6.46
CA TRP A 115 11.83 -3.41 -7.87
C TRP A 115 11.17 -2.13 -8.38
N PRO A 116 11.70 -0.95 -8.01
CA PRO A 116 11.24 0.28 -8.63
C PRO A 116 11.53 0.13 -10.12
N LEU A 117 10.47 0.02 -10.95
CA LEU A 117 10.63 -0.03 -12.40
C LEU A 117 11.56 1.13 -12.79
N PRO A 118 12.61 0.89 -13.58
CA PRO A 118 13.45 1.97 -14.07
C PRO A 118 12.54 2.91 -14.84
N THR A 119 12.31 4.10 -14.29
CA THR A 119 11.57 5.13 -14.98
C THR A 119 12.34 5.46 -16.25
N THR A 120 11.65 5.36 -17.39
CA THR A 120 12.14 5.65 -18.75
C THR A 120 12.48 7.14 -18.92
N GLN A 121 13.41 7.63 -18.12
CA GLN A 121 13.89 9.01 -18.11
C GLN A 121 15.42 9.07 -17.87
N LYS A 122 16.03 8.05 -17.26
CA LYS A 122 17.48 8.04 -17.04
C LYS A 122 18.33 7.62 -18.26
N GLN A 123 17.71 7.08 -19.32
CA GLN A 123 18.43 6.71 -20.53
C GLN A 123 18.43 7.79 -21.62
N ALA A 124 17.54 8.78 -21.58
CA ALA A 124 17.49 9.83 -22.61
C ALA A 124 18.43 11.02 -22.35
N ASN A 125 18.95 11.20 -21.13
CA ASN A 125 19.81 12.35 -20.79
C ASN A 125 21.32 12.02 -20.73
N LYS A 126 21.72 10.81 -21.13
CA LYS A 126 23.14 10.47 -21.35
C LYS A 126 23.58 10.61 -22.81
N SER A 127 22.64 10.89 -23.73
CA SER A 127 22.91 11.06 -25.16
C SER A 127 22.93 12.52 -25.62
N ALA A 128 22.81 13.49 -24.71
CA ALA A 128 22.79 14.92 -25.03
C ALA A 128 23.99 15.68 -24.44
N THR A 129 25.19 15.09 -24.52
CA THR A 129 26.45 15.84 -24.38
C THR A 129 26.97 16.15 -25.78
N PRO A 130 26.68 17.32 -26.38
CA PRO A 130 27.48 17.78 -27.50
C PRO A 130 28.83 18.26 -26.93
N SER A 131 29.89 17.70 -27.53
CA SER A 131 31.27 18.16 -27.44
C SER A 131 31.41 19.56 -28.03
#